data_AF-A0A0F9QJA8-F1
#
_entry.id   AF-A0A0F9QJA8-F1
#
_cell.length_a   1.000
_cell.length_b   1.000
_cell.length_c   1.000
_cell.angle_alpha   90.00
_cell.angle_beta   90.00
_cell.angle_gamma   90.00
#
_symmetry.space_group_name_H-M   'P 1'
#
loop_
_entity.id
_entity.type
_entity.pdbx_description
1 polymer ?
#
loop_
_entity_poly.entity_id
_entity_poly.type
_entity_poly.pdbx_seq_one_letter_code
_entity_poly.pdbx_strand_id
1 'polypeptide(L)'
;MAISMKTMLQTGTVYFIVDGDTFDMSGLPTTDRVRLADIDSPESYESGYQEAKDYLYSLIYGKFVYVDIDDVYGTGYYERWICVIYVRIDSDTVMNVNYKMVLDGHAVIDNYYNEFNPYNWKLYYLHKA
;
A
#
# COMPACT_ATOMS: atom_id res chain seq x y z
N MET A 1 -6.14 17.20 -12.59
CA MET A 1 -5.81 17.54 -11.20
C MET A 1 -4.80 16.51 -10.71
N ALA A 2 -3.56 16.94 -10.49
CA ALA A 2 -2.57 16.15 -9.78
C ALA A 2 -3.10 15.99 -8.35
N ILE A 3 -3.27 14.75 -7.90
CA ILE A 3 -3.42 14.51 -6.47
C ILE A 3 -2.06 14.90 -5.89
N SER A 4 -2.05 15.96 -5.09
CA SER A 4 -0.88 16.40 -4.36
C SER A 4 -0.56 15.31 -3.35
N MET A 5 0.25 14.32 -3.75
CA MET A 5 0.92 13.45 -2.79
C MET A 5 1.57 14.36 -1.76
N LYS A 6 1.24 14.19 -0.49
CA LYS A 6 1.74 15.03 0.58
C LYS A 6 3.26 15.08 0.48
N THR A 7 3.86 16.25 0.70
CA THR A 7 5.30 16.52 0.51
C THR A 7 6.23 15.71 1.43
N MET A 8 5.68 14.81 2.24
CA MET A 8 6.37 14.00 3.24
C MET A 8 6.12 12.51 2.96
N LEU A 9 6.51 12.05 1.77
CA LEU A 9 6.54 10.62 1.47
C LEU A 9 7.67 9.98 2.27
N GLN A 10 7.34 9.04 3.14
CA GLN A 10 8.35 8.12 3.65
C GLN A 10 8.71 7.16 2.51
N THR A 11 9.96 6.70 2.49
CA THR A 11 10.42 5.76 1.47
C THR A 11 11.29 4.68 2.08
N GLY A 12 11.35 3.54 1.42
CA GLY A 12 12.19 2.43 1.84
C GLY A 12 12.01 1.19 0.99
N THR A 13 12.74 0.14 1.35
CA THR A 13 12.75 -1.11 0.61
C THR A 13 11.91 -2.16 1.33
N VAL A 14 11.02 -2.81 0.58
CA VAL A 14 10.21 -3.92 1.07
C VAL A 14 11.08 -5.18 1.16
N TYR A 15 11.08 -5.83 2.33
CA TYR A 15 11.91 -7.01 2.57
C TYR A 15 11.15 -8.24 3.06
N PHE A 16 9.86 -8.12 3.40
CA PHE A 16 9.03 -9.25 3.80
C PHE A 16 7.56 -9.02 3.44
N ILE A 17 6.87 -10.05 2.94
CA ILE A 17 5.43 -10.02 2.66
C ILE A 17 4.74 -10.95 3.65
N VAL A 18 3.84 -10.38 4.45
CA VAL A 18 3.12 -11.12 5.50
C VAL A 18 1.94 -11.86 4.88
N ASP A 19 1.10 -11.16 4.13
CA ASP A 19 -0.10 -11.65 3.44
C ASP A 19 -0.47 -10.71 2.26
N GLY A 20 -1.71 -10.75 1.77
CA GLY A 20 -2.18 -9.99 0.60
C GLY A 20 -2.38 -8.50 0.83
N ASP A 21 -2.26 -8.00 2.05
CA ASP A 21 -2.40 -6.57 2.34
C ASP A 21 -1.45 -6.06 3.43
N THR A 22 -0.55 -6.91 3.89
CA THR A 22 0.39 -6.61 4.97
C THR A 22 1.83 -6.99 4.59
N PHE A 23 2.78 -6.09 4.82
CA PHE A 23 4.21 -6.30 4.53
C PHE A 23 5.13 -5.54 5.49
N ASP A 24 6.42 -5.84 5.47
CA ASP A 24 7.46 -5.11 6.21
C ASP A 24 8.44 -4.40 5.26
N MET A 25 8.81 -3.18 5.64
CA MET A 25 9.78 -2.36 4.91
C MET A 25 10.67 -1.53 5.84
N SER A 26 11.84 -1.17 5.36
CA SER A 26 12.76 -0.30 6.10
C SER A 26 12.28 1.15 6.14
N GLY A 27 12.69 1.91 7.16
CA GLY A 27 12.62 3.37 7.13
C GLY A 27 11.34 3.95 7.71
N LEU A 28 10.52 3.14 8.40
CA LEU A 28 9.39 3.63 9.16
C LEU A 28 9.81 3.97 10.61
N PRO A 29 9.07 4.86 11.32
CA PRO A 29 9.55 5.41 12.60
C PRO A 29 9.62 4.44 13.79
N THR A 30 8.60 3.59 13.97
CA THR A 30 8.42 2.79 15.21
C THR A 30 8.28 1.29 14.98
N THR A 31 7.90 0.89 13.77
CA THR A 31 7.63 -0.48 13.35
C THR A 31 7.78 -0.52 11.83
N ASP A 32 8.31 -1.62 11.32
CA ASP A 32 8.50 -1.81 9.87
C ASP A 32 7.22 -2.29 9.17
N ARG A 33 6.18 -2.62 9.95
CA ARG A 33 4.94 -3.24 9.49
C ARG A 33 3.96 -2.22 8.89
N VAL A 34 3.55 -2.49 7.65
CA VAL A 34 2.53 -1.73 6.91
C VAL A 34 1.30 -2.60 6.67
N ARG A 35 0.11 -2.01 6.84
CA ARG A 35 -1.17 -2.51 6.33
C ARG A 35 -1.65 -1.57 5.23
N LEU A 36 -1.97 -2.12 4.07
CA LEU A 36 -2.52 -1.35 2.96
C LEU A 36 -3.86 -0.74 3.41
N ALA A 37 -4.02 0.57 3.29
CA ALA A 37 -5.27 1.25 3.61
C ALA A 37 -6.42 0.79 2.69
N ASP A 38 -7.62 0.79 3.24
CA ASP A 38 -8.94 0.65 2.59
C ASP A 38 -9.15 -0.51 1.61
N ILE A 39 -8.36 -1.57 1.76
CA ILE A 39 -8.56 -2.81 1.03
C ILE A 39 -8.55 -3.97 2.00
N ASP A 40 -9.14 -5.08 1.62
CA ASP A 40 -9.07 -6.33 2.37
C ASP A 40 -8.75 -7.49 1.43
N SER A 41 -7.69 -8.23 1.75
CA SER A 41 -7.29 -9.44 1.01
C SER A 41 -7.81 -10.70 1.71
N PRO A 42 -7.97 -11.83 1.00
CA PRO A 42 -8.44 -13.07 1.62
C PRO A 42 -7.54 -13.48 2.80
N GLU A 43 -8.16 -13.84 3.92
CA GLU A 43 -7.46 -14.28 5.13
C GLU A 43 -6.83 -15.67 4.96
N SER A 44 -5.90 -16.06 5.84
CA SER A 44 -5.14 -17.33 5.73
C SER A 44 -5.96 -18.62 5.66
N TYR A 45 -7.23 -18.57 6.09
CA TYR A 45 -8.18 -19.68 6.04
C TYR A 45 -9.16 -19.59 4.85
N GLU A 46 -9.04 -18.57 4.02
CA GLU A 46 -9.89 -18.31 2.86
C GLU A 46 -9.19 -18.69 1.55
N SER A 47 -10.00 -18.98 0.52
CA SER A 47 -9.47 -19.23 -0.82
C SER A 47 -8.94 -17.94 -1.42
N GLY A 48 -7.77 -17.99 -2.07
CA GLY A 48 -7.15 -16.82 -2.67
C GLY A 48 -6.05 -16.18 -1.81
N TYR A 49 -5.85 -16.62 -0.56
CA TYR A 49 -4.83 -16.09 0.34
C TYR A 49 -3.43 -16.12 -0.28
N GLN A 50 -3.02 -17.29 -0.77
CA GLN A 50 -1.67 -17.46 -1.31
C GLN A 50 -1.51 -16.66 -2.61
N GLU A 51 -2.54 -16.64 -3.45
CA GLU A 51 -2.57 -15.89 -4.70
C GLU A 51 -2.46 -14.38 -4.45
N ALA A 52 -3.19 -13.84 -3.47
CA ALA A 52 -3.10 -12.43 -3.10
C ALA A 52 -1.72 -12.06 -2.53
N LYS A 53 -1.17 -12.92 -1.66
CA LYS A 53 0.17 -12.76 -1.10
C LYS A 53 1.26 -12.77 -2.18
N ASP A 54 1.22 -13.75 -3.09
CA ASP A 54 2.18 -13.89 -4.18
C ASP A 54 2.06 -12.72 -5.17
N TYR A 55 0.84 -12.23 -5.40
CA TYR A 55 0.62 -11.07 -6.24
C TYR A 55 1.23 -9.80 -5.62
N LEU A 56 0.96 -9.53 -4.33
CA LEU A 56 1.59 -8.41 -3.63
C LEU A 56 3.13 -8.54 -3.66
N TYR A 57 3.66 -9.75 -3.41
CA TYR A 57 5.09 -10.03 -3.53
C TYR A 57 5.64 -9.62 -4.90
N SER A 58 4.98 -10.02 -5.99
CA SER A 58 5.41 -9.68 -7.34
C SER A 58 5.41 -8.16 -7.61
N LEU A 59 4.51 -7.44 -6.95
CA LEU A 59 4.38 -5.99 -7.12
C LEU A 59 5.48 -5.22 -6.38
N ILE A 60 5.86 -5.62 -5.16
CA ILE A 60 6.66 -4.75 -4.28
C ILE A 60 7.89 -5.38 -3.65
N TYR A 61 8.04 -6.72 -3.61
CA TYR A 61 9.17 -7.33 -2.91
C TYR A 61 10.53 -6.90 -3.50
N GLY A 62 11.44 -6.48 -2.63
CA GLY A 62 12.77 -5.99 -3.01
C GLY A 62 12.76 -4.63 -3.73
N LYS A 63 11.60 -3.98 -3.86
CA LYS A 63 11.47 -2.67 -4.51
C LYS A 63 11.52 -1.54 -3.48
N PHE A 64 11.97 -0.39 -3.97
CA PHE A 64 11.85 0.88 -3.27
C PHE A 64 10.43 1.44 -3.47
N VAL A 65 9.74 1.74 -2.38
CA VAL A 65 8.34 2.21 -2.39
C VAL A 65 8.23 3.62 -1.84
N TYR A 66 7.20 4.33 -2.29
CA TYR A 66 6.75 5.60 -1.72
C TYR A 66 5.53 5.31 -0.84
N VAL A 67 5.53 5.86 0.36
CA VAL A 67 4.55 5.57 1.41
C VAL A 67 3.81 6.84 1.77
N ASP A 68 2.49 6.80 1.62
CA ASP A 68 1.56 7.82 2.12
C ASP A 68 0.89 7.24 3.39
N ILE A 69 1.25 7.77 4.56
CA ILE A 69 0.84 7.25 5.87
C ILE A 69 -0.39 8.00 6.35
N ASP A 70 -1.40 7.30 6.85
CA ASP A 70 -2.60 7.90 7.44
C ASP A 70 -2.27 8.87 8.59
N ASP A 71 -2.66 10.12 8.39
CA ASP A 71 -2.53 11.21 9.35
C ASP A 71 -3.53 11.15 10.52
N VAL A 72 -4.61 10.37 10.41
CA VAL A 72 -5.67 10.36 11.43
C VAL A 72 -5.26 9.58 12.67
N TYR A 73 -4.67 8.40 12.48
CA TYR A 73 -4.28 7.52 13.60
C TYR A 73 -2.78 7.29 13.73
N GLY A 74 -1.98 7.65 12.72
CA GLY A 74 -0.55 7.32 12.70
C GLY A 74 -0.35 5.80 12.72
N THR A 75 0.08 5.24 13.86
CA THR A 75 0.08 3.79 14.06
C THR A 75 -1.34 3.32 14.38
N GLY A 76 -1.98 2.58 13.47
CA GLY A 76 -3.28 1.96 13.72
C GLY A 76 -3.21 0.92 14.85
N TYR A 77 -4.34 0.28 15.13
CA TYR A 77 -4.40 -0.87 16.03
C TYR A 77 -3.36 -1.95 15.61
N TYR A 78 -2.73 -2.58 16.60
CA TYR A 78 -1.71 -3.64 16.43
C TYR A 78 -0.34 -3.18 15.90
N GLU A 79 0.06 -1.93 16.12
CA GLU A 79 1.42 -1.44 15.79
C GLU A 79 1.76 -1.60 14.29
N ARG A 80 0.82 -1.16 13.44
CA ARG A 80 0.96 -1.17 11.97
C ARG A 80 0.69 0.23 11.43
N TRP A 81 1.46 0.64 10.43
CA TRP A 81 1.16 1.86 9.69
C TRP A 81 0.08 1.57 8.64
N ILE A 82 -0.99 2.38 8.65
CA ILE A 82 -2.03 2.32 7.62
C ILE A 82 -1.60 3.21 6.46
N CYS A 83 -1.36 2.63 5.28
CA CYS A 83 -0.71 3.36 4.19
C CYS A 83 -1.32 3.12 2.81
N VAL A 84 -1.25 4.12 1.94
CA VAL A 84 -1.31 3.92 0.49
C VAL A 84 0.11 3.83 -0.06
N ILE A 85 0.38 2.78 -0.83
CA ILE A 85 1.71 2.47 -1.33
C ILE A 85 1.81 2.72 -2.81
N TYR A 86 2.93 3.31 -3.22
CA TYR A 86 3.23 3.55 -4.62
C TYR A 86 4.58 3.00 -5.04
N VAL A 87 4.64 2.47 -6.26
CA VAL A 87 5.89 2.05 -6.93
C VAL A 87 6.12 2.88 -8.18
N ARG A 88 7.36 3.31 -8.40
CA ARG A 88 7.74 3.99 -9.64
C ARG A 88 7.74 3.02 -10.81
N ILE A 89 7.10 3.42 -11.90
CA ILE A 89 7.05 2.64 -13.14
C ILE A 89 7.81 3.31 -14.30
N ASP A 90 7.99 4.63 -14.24
CA ASP A 90 8.82 5.41 -15.16
C ASP A 90 9.34 6.71 -14.51
N SER A 91 9.90 7.63 -15.31
CA SER A 91 10.52 8.87 -14.82
C SER A 91 9.58 9.82 -14.08
N ASP A 92 8.28 9.82 -14.38
CA ASP A 92 7.33 10.77 -13.82
C ASP A 92 6.02 10.14 -13.36
N THR A 93 5.94 8.81 -13.34
CA THR A 93 4.72 8.08 -12.98
C THR A 93 4.99 7.04 -11.90
N VAL A 94 4.09 7.01 -10.92
CA VAL A 94 4.00 5.99 -9.89
C VAL A 94 2.64 5.29 -9.95
N MET A 95 2.62 4.01 -9.61
CA MET A 95 1.42 3.17 -9.58
C MET A 95 0.95 2.97 -8.13
N ASN A 96 -0.34 3.16 -7.87
CA ASN A 96 -0.98 2.84 -6.59
C ASN A 96 -1.13 1.31 -6.44
N VAL A 97 -0.38 0.75 -5.50
CA VAL A 97 -0.35 -0.70 -5.23
C VAL A 97 -1.67 -1.17 -4.63
N ASN A 98 -2.25 -0.44 -3.67
CA ASN A 98 -3.52 -0.79 -3.03
C ASN A 98 -4.63 -0.96 -4.08
N TYR A 99 -4.74 0.03 -4.97
CA TYR A 99 -5.77 -0.01 -6.02
C TYR A 99 -5.47 -1.10 -7.06
N LYS A 100 -4.20 -1.38 -7.33
CA LYS A 100 -3.79 -2.47 -8.22
C LYS A 100 -4.18 -3.84 -7.66
N MET A 101 -4.06 -4.07 -6.34
CA MET A 101 -4.56 -5.29 -5.69
C MET A 101 -6.06 -5.49 -5.95
N VAL A 102 -6.86 -4.42 -5.82
CA VAL A 102 -8.30 -4.46 -6.05
C VAL A 102 -8.65 -4.71 -7.51
N LEU A 103 -8.04 -3.96 -8.44
CA LEU A 103 -8.34 -4.06 -9.87
C LEU A 103 -8.05 -5.45 -10.45
N ASP A 104 -7.04 -6.14 -9.89
CA ASP A 104 -6.65 -7.47 -10.34
C ASP A 104 -7.32 -8.60 -9.55
N GLY A 105 -8.24 -8.27 -8.63
CA GLY A 105 -9.04 -9.26 -7.91
C GLY A 105 -8.34 -9.96 -6.75
N HIS A 106 -7.27 -9.37 -6.23
CA HIS A 106 -6.50 -9.90 -5.08
C HIS A 106 -6.88 -9.24 -3.75
N ALA A 107 -7.76 -8.23 -3.78
CA ALA A 107 -8.36 -7.61 -2.62
C ALA A 107 -9.72 -6.98 -3.00
N VAL A 108 -10.54 -6.65 -2.01
CA VAL A 108 -11.76 -5.84 -2.17
C VAL A 108 -11.58 -4.48 -1.51
N ILE A 109 -12.37 -3.48 -1.90
CA ILE A 109 -12.43 -2.22 -1.15
C ILE A 109 -13.12 -2.49 0.18
N ASP A 110 -12.46 -2.11 1.27
CA ASP A 110 -13.01 -2.13 2.62
C ASP A 110 -12.68 -0.80 3.30
N ASN A 111 -13.56 0.18 3.11
CA ASN A 111 -13.28 1.59 3.39
C ASN A 111 -13.46 1.92 4.88
N TYR A 112 -12.36 2.25 5.56
CA TYR A 112 -12.35 2.61 6.97
C TYR A 112 -12.29 4.13 7.16
N TYR A 113 -12.51 4.57 8.40
CA TYR A 113 -12.24 5.96 8.74
C TYR A 113 -10.73 6.18 8.82
N ASN A 114 -10.18 6.89 7.83
CA ASN A 114 -8.82 7.40 7.72
C ASN A 114 -8.85 8.60 6.75
N GLU A 115 -7.71 9.18 6.38
CA GLU A 115 -7.69 10.33 5.45
C GLU A 115 -7.95 9.97 3.98
N PHE A 116 -7.87 8.69 3.63
CA PHE A 116 -7.96 8.22 2.26
C PHE A 116 -9.42 8.04 1.81
N ASN A 117 -9.58 7.91 0.49
CA ASN A 117 -10.86 7.56 -0.11
C ASN A 117 -10.61 6.66 -1.33
N PRO A 118 -10.83 5.34 -1.22
CA PRO A 118 -10.51 4.37 -2.26
C PRO A 118 -11.35 4.56 -3.52
N TYR A 119 -12.53 5.19 -3.41
CA TYR A 119 -13.42 5.45 -4.55
C TYR A 119 -12.92 6.55 -5.49
N ASN A 120 -11.92 7.33 -5.05
CA ASN A 120 -11.29 8.38 -5.85
C ASN A 120 -9.88 8.01 -6.33
N TRP A 121 -9.40 6.80 -6.01
CA TRP A 121 -8.08 6.37 -6.43
C TRP A 121 -7.97 6.23 -7.95
N LYS A 122 -6.75 6.42 -8.43
CA LYS A 122 -6.35 6.14 -9.81
C LYS A 122 -5.30 5.05 -9.77
N LEU A 123 -5.13 4.32 -10.86
CA LEU A 123 -4.02 3.38 -10.92
C LEU A 123 -2.68 4.10 -11.01
N TYR A 124 -2.62 5.24 -11.70
CA TYR A 124 -1.40 5.98 -11.97
C TYR A 124 -1.48 7.44 -11.53
N TYR A 125 -0.37 7.93 -10.99
CA TYR A 125 -0.19 9.30 -10.53
C TYR A 125 1.09 9.89 -11.07
N LEU A 126 1.06 11.18 -11.40
CA LEU A 126 2.27 11.91 -11.77
C LEU A 126 3.07 12.24 -10.51
N HIS A 127 4.34 11.82 -10.50
CA HIS A 127 5.34 12.13 -9.50
C HIS A 127 6.68 12.43 -10.19
N LYS A 128 6.82 13.70 -10.60
CA LYS A 128 8.06 14.24 -11.16
C LYS A 128 9.08 14.37 -10.04
N ALA A 129 10.24 13.74 -10.23
CA ALA A 129 11.39 13.89 -9.35
C ALA A 129 11.92 15.34 -9.36
#